data_AF-G6E8R2-F1
#
_entry.id   AF-G6E8R2-F1
#
_cell.length_a   1.000
_cell.length_b   1.000
_cell.length_c   1.000
_cell.angle_alpha   90.00
_cell.angle_beta   90.00
_cell.angle_gamma   90.00
#
_symmetry.space_group_name_H-M   'P 1'
#
loop_
_entity.id
_entity.type
_entity.pdbx_description
1 polymer ?
#
loop_
_entity_poly.entity_id
_entity_poly.type
_entity_poly.pdbx_seq_one_letter_code
_entity_poly.pdbx_strand_id
1 'polypeptide(L)'
;MSNWLPGTKNDCGVYCPHEELKLYRKGGGRRAAIDLVETPEGWRSYRGFSFFTGSWWGSTGPITDDCQPHPRREDAIREQIARFHRDFAKLTDPSMQREAREIIEWAESLVPDQMDLFGAAA
;
A
#
# COMPACT_ATOMS: atom_id res chain seq x y z
N MET A 1 8.44 -6.48 -26.15
CA MET A 1 8.17 -6.63 -24.71
C MET A 1 9.08 -5.64 -24.02
N SER A 2 8.53 -4.66 -23.31
CA SER A 2 9.34 -3.62 -22.65
C SER A 2 10.23 -4.27 -21.59
N ASN A 3 11.55 -4.02 -21.69
CA ASN A 3 12.57 -4.41 -20.71
C ASN A 3 12.43 -3.56 -19.43
N TRP A 4 11.22 -3.47 -18.87
CA TRP A 4 10.97 -2.64 -17.70
C TRP A 4 11.46 -3.37 -16.46
N LEU A 5 12.69 -3.03 -16.07
CA LEU A 5 13.37 -3.64 -14.94
C LEU A 5 12.90 -2.98 -13.63
N PRO A 6 12.76 -3.73 -12.53
CA PRO A 6 12.53 -3.18 -11.21
C PRO A 6 13.44 -1.99 -10.91
N GLY A 7 12.90 -0.92 -10.33
CA GLY A 7 13.65 0.30 -10.01
C GLY A 7 13.84 1.28 -11.16
N THR A 8 13.55 0.88 -12.40
CA THR A 8 13.69 1.76 -13.56
C THR A 8 12.43 2.58 -13.82
N LYS A 9 12.61 3.82 -14.32
CA LYS A 9 11.51 4.65 -14.79
C LYS A 9 11.21 4.37 -16.25
N ASN A 10 9.93 4.45 -16.62
CA ASN A 10 9.54 4.56 -18.02
C ASN A 10 9.61 6.02 -18.51
N ASP A 11 9.35 6.25 -19.80
CA ASP A 11 9.38 7.59 -20.43
C ASP A 11 8.40 8.60 -19.82
N CYS A 12 7.41 8.13 -19.06
CA CYS A 12 6.43 8.95 -18.34
C CYS A 12 6.84 9.25 -16.89
N GLY A 13 8.05 8.84 -16.46
CA GLY A 13 8.53 9.06 -15.09
C GLY A 13 7.95 8.10 -14.04
N VAL A 14 7.30 7.02 -14.46
CA VAL A 14 6.73 6.01 -13.55
C VAL A 14 7.75 4.92 -13.26
N TYR A 15 8.00 4.67 -11.99
CA TYR A 15 8.89 3.60 -11.54
C TYR A 15 8.27 2.21 -11.72
N CYS A 16 9.08 1.23 -12.13
CA CYS A 16 8.77 -0.18 -11.99
C CYS A 16 8.95 -0.57 -10.52
N PRO A 17 7.92 -1.09 -9.84
CA PRO A 17 8.07 -1.56 -8.47
C PRO A 17 9.12 -2.66 -8.36
N HIS A 18 9.91 -2.63 -7.29
CA HIS A 18 10.68 -3.80 -6.85
C HIS A 18 9.80 -4.86 -6.19
N GLU A 19 8.71 -4.39 -5.59
CA GLU A 19 7.81 -5.23 -4.83
C GLU A 19 6.38 -4.69 -4.89
N GLU A 20 5.41 -5.59 -4.92
CA GLU A 20 3.99 -5.27 -4.87
C GLU A 20 3.32 -6.13 -3.77
N LEU A 21 2.93 -5.50 -2.67
CA LEU A 21 2.17 -6.12 -1.59
C LEU A 21 0.69 -6.07 -1.95
N LYS A 22 -0.02 -7.20 -2.00
CA LYS A 22 -1.39 -7.26 -2.54
C LYS A 22 -2.37 -7.93 -1.58
N LEU A 23 -3.56 -7.34 -1.46
CA LEU A 23 -4.73 -7.97 -0.88
C LEU A 23 -5.72 -8.33 -1.99
N TYR A 24 -6.18 -9.58 -2.00
CA TYR A 24 -7.17 -10.06 -2.96
C TYR A 24 -8.52 -10.33 -2.27
N ARG A 25 -9.61 -10.12 -3.02
CA ARG A 25 -10.96 -10.57 -2.65
C ARG A 25 -11.04 -12.09 -2.71
N LYS A 26 -11.90 -12.68 -1.88
CA LYS A 26 -12.38 -14.05 -2.08
C LYS A 26 -13.11 -14.10 -3.44
N GLY A 27 -12.43 -14.59 -4.48
CA GLY A 27 -12.86 -14.49 -5.88
C GLY A 27 -11.83 -13.85 -6.85
N GLY A 28 -10.67 -13.42 -6.36
CA GLY A 28 -9.49 -13.10 -7.18
C GLY A 28 -9.31 -11.64 -7.59
N GLY A 29 -10.30 -10.77 -7.39
CA GLY A 29 -10.16 -9.34 -7.67
C GLY A 29 -9.18 -8.66 -6.71
N ARG A 30 -8.25 -7.83 -7.21
CA ARG A 30 -7.34 -7.03 -6.38
C ARG A 30 -8.15 -6.01 -5.57
N ARG A 31 -8.01 -6.06 -4.24
CA ARG A 31 -8.73 -5.21 -3.29
C ARG A 31 -7.89 -4.03 -2.83
N ALA A 32 -6.64 -4.29 -2.50
CA ALA A 32 -5.67 -3.27 -2.14
C ALA A 32 -4.27 -3.68 -2.59
N ALA A 33 -3.39 -2.70 -2.73
CA ALA A 33 -1.98 -2.91 -2.99
C ALA A 33 -1.13 -1.81 -2.35
N ILE A 34 0.11 -2.13 -2.02
CA ILE A 34 1.18 -1.17 -1.74
C ILE A 34 2.34 -1.56 -2.66
N ASP A 35 2.64 -0.71 -3.62
CA ASP A 35 3.75 -0.89 -4.54
C ASP A 35 4.96 -0.14 -3.97
N LEU A 36 6.13 -0.78 -4.02
CA LEU A 36 7.36 -0.31 -3.39
C LEU A 36 8.50 -0.28 -4.40
N VAL A 37 9.33 0.76 -4.34
CA VAL A 37 10.54 0.86 -5.15
C VAL A 37 11.67 1.45 -4.31
N GLU A 38 12.83 0.80 -4.32
CA GLU A 38 14.07 1.36 -3.80
C GLU A 38 14.71 2.26 -4.87
N THR A 39 15.05 3.49 -4.46
CA THR A 39 15.73 4.49 -5.30
C THR A 39 16.99 4.97 -4.57
N PRO A 40 17.93 5.67 -5.24
CA PRO A 40 19.10 6.23 -4.56
C PRO A 40 18.76 7.15 -3.39
N GLU A 41 17.59 7.82 -3.41
CA GLU A 41 17.13 8.68 -2.30
C GLU A 41 16.43 7.90 -1.18
N GLY A 42 16.10 6.63 -1.39
CA GLY A 42 15.41 5.76 -0.44
C GLY A 42 14.22 5.00 -1.05
N TRP A 43 13.44 4.39 -0.18
CA TRP A 43 12.22 3.64 -0.50
C TRP A 43 11.05 4.58 -0.75
N ARG A 44 10.41 4.43 -1.91
CA ARG A 44 9.18 5.13 -2.28
C ARG A 44 8.05 4.13 -2.38
N SER A 45 6.84 4.59 -2.10
CA SER A 45 5.67 3.73 -2.12
C SER A 45 4.44 4.44 -2.67
N TYR A 46 3.52 3.64 -3.22
CA TYR A 46 2.18 4.10 -3.58
C TYR A 46 1.16 3.04 -3.17
N ARG A 47 -0.03 3.47 -2.74
CA ARG A 47 -1.13 2.56 -2.34
C ARG A 47 -2.26 2.57 -3.36
N GLY A 48 -2.79 1.40 -3.68
CA GLY A 48 -4.02 1.24 -4.45
C GLY A 48 -5.11 0.58 -3.62
N PHE A 49 -6.37 0.94 -3.82
CA PHE A 49 -7.52 0.22 -3.27
C PHE A 49 -8.78 0.42 -4.12
N SER A 50 -9.73 -0.51 -3.98
CA SER A 50 -11.05 -0.40 -4.60
C SER A 50 -12.10 -1.13 -3.77
N PHE A 51 -13.23 -0.47 -3.48
CA PHE A 51 -14.40 -1.03 -2.80
C PHE A 51 -15.51 -1.38 -3.81
N PHE A 52 -16.05 -2.60 -3.73
CA PHE A 52 -17.14 -3.06 -4.61
C PHE A 52 -18.50 -3.06 -3.89
N THR A 53 -18.59 -2.32 -2.80
CA THR A 53 -19.85 -1.99 -2.11
C THR A 53 -19.96 -0.47 -1.91
N GLY A 54 -21.08 -0.01 -1.35
CA GLY A 54 -21.43 1.41 -1.24
C GLY A 54 -21.57 2.08 -2.60
N SER A 55 -21.13 3.34 -2.69
CA SER A 55 -21.13 4.16 -3.91
C SER A 55 -20.07 3.83 -4.97
N TRP A 56 -19.26 2.78 -4.78
CA TRP A 56 -18.03 2.45 -5.53
C TRP A 56 -16.96 3.55 -5.44
N TRP A 57 -15.88 3.28 -4.68
CA TRP A 57 -14.76 4.20 -4.52
C TRP A 57 -13.43 3.45 -4.53
N GLY A 58 -12.42 4.03 -5.16
CA GLY A 58 -11.09 3.47 -5.24
C GLY A 58 -10.07 4.54 -5.58
N SER A 59 -8.81 4.26 -5.24
CA SER A 59 -7.66 5.08 -5.63
C SER A 59 -6.58 4.16 -6.17
N THR A 60 -5.97 4.54 -7.29
CA THR A 60 -4.80 3.86 -7.85
C THR A 60 -3.96 4.90 -8.57
N GLY A 61 -2.66 4.67 -8.61
CA GLY A 61 -1.73 5.60 -9.23
C GLY A 61 -0.33 5.01 -9.28
N PRO A 62 0.55 5.64 -10.08
CA PRO A 62 1.93 5.20 -10.23
C PRO A 62 2.81 5.64 -9.05
N ILE A 63 3.93 4.93 -8.85
CA ILE A 63 5.04 5.46 -8.06
C ILE A 63 5.84 6.40 -8.97
N THR A 64 6.01 7.66 -8.56
CA THR A 64 6.76 8.70 -9.29
C THR A 64 7.76 9.40 -8.37
N ASP A 65 8.48 10.40 -8.90
CA ASP A 65 9.38 11.26 -8.10
C ASP A 65 8.65 12.09 -7.03
N ASP A 66 7.33 12.26 -7.15
CA ASP A 66 6.50 12.97 -6.17
C ASP A 66 6.20 12.12 -4.92
N CYS A 67 6.44 10.80 -4.98
CA CYS A 67 6.31 9.93 -3.83
C CYS A 67 7.47 10.19 -2.86
N GLN A 68 7.16 10.53 -1.61
CA GLN A 68 8.18 10.82 -0.60
C GLN A 68 9.13 9.63 -0.41
N PRO A 69 10.46 9.82 -0.53
CA PRO A 69 11.41 8.77 -0.22
C PRO A 69 11.59 8.63 1.30
N HIS A 70 11.79 7.38 1.73
CA HIS A 70 12.05 6.98 3.11
C HIS A 70 13.34 6.18 3.23
N PRO A 71 14.07 6.28 4.34
CA PRO A 71 15.32 5.54 4.51
C PRO A 71 15.11 4.03 4.64
N ARG A 72 13.93 3.57 5.08
CA ARG A 72 13.62 2.15 5.26
C ARG A 72 12.34 1.77 4.52
N ARG A 73 12.31 0.54 4.01
CA ARG A 73 11.12 -0.07 3.38
C ARG A 73 9.89 0.00 4.29
N GLU A 74 10.07 -0.30 5.57
CA GLU A 74 8.99 -0.31 6.56
C GLU A 74 8.39 1.08 6.77
N ASP A 75 9.20 2.14 6.69
CA ASP A 75 8.73 3.52 6.84
C ASP A 75 7.88 3.93 5.63
N ALA A 76 8.27 3.50 4.42
CA ALA A 76 7.47 3.68 3.22
C ALA A 76 6.13 2.93 3.28
N ILE A 77 6.08 1.76 3.92
CA ILE A 77 4.82 1.02 4.16
C ILE A 77 3.97 1.74 5.21
N ARG A 78 4.57 2.16 6.34
CA ARG A 78 3.88 2.91 7.41
C ARG A 78 3.23 4.19 6.90
N GLU A 79 3.87 4.91 5.98
CA GLU A 79 3.26 6.08 5.35
C GLU A 79 1.95 5.70 4.64
N GLN A 80 1.95 4.61 3.87
CA GLN A 80 0.75 4.19 3.15
C GLN A 80 -0.35 3.68 4.10
N ILE A 81 0.01 2.99 5.19
CA ILE A 81 -0.93 2.63 6.25
C ILE A 81 -1.58 3.89 6.84
N ALA A 82 -0.79 4.89 7.20
CA ALA A 82 -1.30 6.15 7.74
C ALA A 82 -2.21 6.89 6.75
N ARG A 83 -1.90 6.82 5.44
CA ARG A 83 -2.76 7.38 4.40
C ARG A 83 -4.06 6.59 4.21
N PHE A 84 -4.05 5.26 4.32
CA PHE A 84 -5.29 4.47 4.34
C PHE A 84 -6.19 4.91 5.49
N HIS A 85 -5.65 5.02 6.71
CA HIS A 85 -6.40 5.51 7.88
C HIS A 85 -7.03 6.88 7.63
N ARG A 86 -6.24 7.85 7.12
CA ARG A 86 -6.71 9.21 6.82
C ARG A 86 -7.83 9.23 5.78
N ASP A 87 -7.72 8.41 4.75
CA ASP A 87 -8.67 8.36 3.65
C ASP A 87 -9.97 7.66 4.08
N PHE A 88 -9.85 6.55 4.82
CA PHE A 88 -10.99 5.75 5.26
C PHE A 88 -11.75 6.39 6.43
N ALA A 89 -11.11 7.28 7.20
CA ALA A 89 -11.78 8.07 8.23
C ALA A 89 -12.92 8.95 7.67
N LYS A 90 -12.92 9.25 6.37
CA LYS A 90 -13.94 10.06 5.68
C LYS A 90 -15.16 9.24 5.25
N LEU A 91 -15.12 7.90 5.38
CA LEU A 91 -16.18 7.02 4.92
C LEU A 91 -17.39 7.07 5.85
N THR A 92 -18.56 7.36 5.27
CA THR A 92 -19.85 7.35 5.99
C THR A 92 -20.68 6.10 5.70
N ASP A 93 -20.42 5.40 4.59
CA ASP A 93 -21.16 4.21 4.18
C ASP A 93 -20.73 2.96 5.01
N PRO A 94 -21.66 2.29 5.72
CA PRO A 94 -21.32 1.14 6.57
C PRO A 94 -20.72 -0.05 5.81
N SER A 95 -21.10 -0.26 4.56
CA SER A 95 -20.56 -1.35 3.73
C SER A 95 -19.12 -1.07 3.32
N MET A 96 -18.81 0.17 2.94
CA MET A 96 -17.43 0.60 2.70
C MET A 96 -16.59 0.62 3.97
N GLN A 97 -17.15 0.98 5.12
CA GLN A 97 -16.43 0.93 6.40
C GLN A 97 -16.02 -0.49 6.79
N ARG A 98 -16.91 -1.48 6.60
CA ARG A 98 -16.53 -2.88 6.76
C ARG A 98 -15.37 -3.22 5.84
N GLU A 99 -15.47 -2.79 4.59
CA GLU A 99 -14.44 -3.13 3.63
C GLU A 99 -13.08 -2.47 3.93
N ALA A 100 -13.11 -1.23 4.41
CA ALA A 100 -11.95 -0.46 4.82
C ALA A 100 -11.24 -1.11 6.02
N ARG A 101 -11.99 -1.63 7.00
CA ARG A 101 -11.42 -2.35 8.14
C ARG A 101 -10.58 -3.55 7.71
N GLU A 102 -11.06 -4.35 6.76
CA GLU A 102 -10.28 -5.47 6.22
C GLU A 102 -8.98 -5.02 5.53
N ILE A 103 -9.01 -3.87 4.83
CA ILE A 103 -7.80 -3.31 4.19
C ILE A 103 -6.82 -2.81 5.26
N ILE A 104 -7.30 -2.15 6.31
CA ILE A 104 -6.46 -1.65 7.41
C ILE A 104 -5.82 -2.81 8.17
N GLU A 105 -6.59 -3.82 8.55
CA GLU A 105 -6.08 -5.00 9.26
C GLU A 105 -5.00 -5.72 8.43
N TRP A 106 -5.25 -5.89 7.13
CA TRP A 106 -4.23 -6.39 6.21
C TRP A 106 -2.99 -5.49 6.19
N ALA A 107 -3.17 -4.17 6.04
CA ALA A 107 -2.05 -3.25 5.92
C ALA A 107 -1.20 -3.18 7.20
N GLU A 108 -1.83 -3.20 8.38
CA GLU A 108 -1.16 -3.25 9.68
C GLU A 108 -0.38 -4.55 9.87
N SER A 109 -0.87 -5.68 9.34
CA SER A 109 -0.12 -6.95 9.38
C SER A 109 1.19 -6.95 8.57
N LEU A 110 1.39 -5.98 7.67
CA LEU A 110 2.59 -5.90 6.81
C LEU A 110 3.83 -5.39 7.55
N VAL A 111 3.65 -4.71 8.69
CA VAL A 111 4.74 -4.20 9.52
C VAL A 111 4.62 -4.87 10.88
N PRO A 112 5.40 -5.94 11.15
CA PRO A 112 5.37 -6.57 12.45
C PRO A 112 5.74 -5.57 13.54
N ASP A 113 4.88 -5.41 14.54
CA ASP A 113 5.25 -4.66 15.73
C ASP A 113 6.42 -5.37 16.40
N GLN A 114 7.56 -4.68 16.51
CA GLN A 114 8.75 -5.19 17.21
C GLN A 114 8.49 -5.49 18.71
N MET A 115 7.28 -5.21 19.21
CA MET A 115 6.87 -5.48 20.59
C MET A 115 6.65 -6.97 20.88
N ASP A 116 6.45 -7.83 19.88
CA ASP A 116 6.17 -9.26 20.13
C ASP A 116 7.44 -10.12 20.31
N LEU A 117 8.63 -9.52 20.19
CA LEU A 117 9.90 -10.24 20.40
C LEU A 117 10.26 -10.42 21.89
N PHE A 118 9.55 -9.77 22.82
CA PHE A 118 9.81 -9.84 24.26
C PHE A 118 8.59 -10.22 25.11
N GLY A 119 7.43 -10.49 24.50
CA GLY A 119 6.17 -10.82 25.21
C GLY A 119 5.93 -12.31 25.49
N ALA A 120 6.67 -13.21 24.82
CA ALA A 120 6.50 -14.66 24.94
C ALA A 120 7.40 -15.33 26.02
N ALA A 121 7.83 -14.56 27.03
CA ALA A 121 8.56 -15.08 28.18
C ALA A 121 8.04 -14.44 29.47
N ALA A 122 6.84 -14.87 29.90
CA ALA A 122 6.33 -14.64 31.26
C ALA A 122 5.50 -15.85 31.71
#